data_AF-A0A6G0QTU7-F1
#
_entry.id   AF-A0A6G0QTU7-F1
#
_cell.length_a   1.000
_cell.length_b   1.000
_cell.length_c   1.000
_cell.angle_alpha   90.00
_cell.angle_beta   90.00
_cell.angle_gamma   90.00
#
_symmetry.space_group_name_H-M   'P 1'
#
loop_
_entity.id
_entity.type
_entity.pdbx_description
1 polymer ?
#
loop_
_entity_poly.entity_id
_entity_poly.type
_entity_poly.pdbx_seq_one_letter_code
_entity_poly.pdbx_strand_id
1 'polypeptide(L)'
;MKGGKRQVGKRRSGDKFKLSPSLFDVFADRYLAARNAHKGVDYQRLSTTKYFKDFKGHAEELRAKEPELKVLLKKALAEQREIDAGKPMKNIEALEEEVARLDVQHKEDVAKCKQLEVDIK
;
A
#
# COMPACT_ATOMS: atom_id res chain seq x y z
N MET A 1 38.15 -15.10 5.74
CA MET A 1 36.79 -15.00 6.31
C MET A 1 35.77 -15.35 5.23
N LYS A 2 35.13 -16.53 5.29
CA LYS A 2 34.12 -16.94 4.30
C LYS A 2 32.82 -16.18 4.60
N GLY A 3 32.47 -15.21 3.75
CA GLY A 3 31.20 -14.50 3.81
C GLY A 3 30.05 -15.47 3.59
N GLY A 4 29.37 -15.84 4.68
CA GLY A 4 28.19 -16.69 4.64
C GLY A 4 27.13 -16.08 3.75
N LYS A 5 26.74 -16.81 2.70
CA LYS A 5 25.58 -16.46 1.88
C LYS A 5 24.37 -16.43 2.81
N ARG A 6 23.78 -15.25 3.02
CA ARG A 6 22.52 -15.11 3.76
C ARG A 6 21.48 -15.94 3.04
N GLN A 7 21.08 -17.06 3.63
CA GLN A 7 19.95 -17.84 3.18
C GLN A 7 18.70 -17.00 3.46
N VAL A 8 18.25 -16.24 2.46
CA VAL A 8 16.97 -15.52 2.53
C VAL A 8 15.91 -16.61 2.70
N GLY A 9 15.33 -16.71 3.90
CA GLY A 9 14.35 -17.74 4.23
C GLY A 9 13.25 -17.80 3.17
N LYS A 10 12.79 -19.00 2.84
CA LYS A 10 11.68 -19.19 1.89
C LYS A 10 10.48 -18.34 2.37
N ARG A 11 10.09 -17.34 1.60
CA ARG A 11 8.88 -16.53 1.87
C ARG A 11 7.67 -17.45 1.95
N ARG A 12 6.83 -17.28 2.97
CA ARG A 12 5.55 -18.01 3.13
C ARG A 12 4.68 -17.74 1.89
N SER A 13 3.90 -18.72 1.46
CA SER A 13 3.09 -18.64 0.23
C SER A 13 2.15 -17.42 0.18
N GLY A 14 1.64 -16.98 1.33
CA GLY A 14 0.78 -15.79 1.45
C GLY A 14 1.50 -14.44 1.41
N ASP A 15 2.83 -14.37 1.59
CA ASP A 15 3.57 -13.11 1.52
C ASP A 15 3.89 -12.68 0.08
N LYS A 16 3.72 -13.58 -0.90
CA LYS A 16 4.19 -13.36 -2.27
C LYS A 16 3.35 -12.30 -3.00
N PHE A 17 2.07 -12.14 -2.69
CA PHE A 17 1.17 -11.25 -3.43
C PHE A 17 0.89 -9.92 -2.72
N LYS A 18 1.82 -9.46 -1.87
CA LYS A 18 1.75 -8.14 -1.26
C LYS A 18 2.29 -7.09 -2.22
N LEU A 19 1.50 -6.04 -2.47
CA LEU A 19 1.95 -4.87 -3.22
C LEU A 19 2.66 -3.91 -2.26
N SER A 20 3.89 -3.53 -2.58
CA SER A 20 4.54 -2.41 -1.91
C SER A 20 3.87 -1.09 -2.34
N PRO A 21 3.99 0.00 -1.54
CA PRO A 21 3.45 1.31 -1.93
C PRO A 21 3.88 1.75 -3.33
N SER A 22 5.16 1.59 -3.67
CA SER A 22 5.69 1.90 -5.01
C SER A 22 5.09 1.07 -6.15
N LEU A 23 4.62 -0.15 -5.87
CA LEU A 23 3.93 -0.96 -6.88
C LEU A 23 2.48 -0.54 -7.06
N PHE A 24 1.84 0.06 -6.04
CA PHE A 24 0.53 0.68 -6.19
C PHE A 24 0.57 1.86 -7.15
N ASP A 25 1.64 2.66 -7.16
CA ASP A 25 1.79 3.78 -8.10
C ASP A 25 1.82 3.28 -9.55
N VAL A 26 2.67 2.27 -9.83
CA VAL A 26 2.75 1.66 -11.17
C VAL A 26 1.41 1.01 -11.55
N PHE A 27 0.70 0.44 -10.58
CA PHE A 27 -0.62 -0.14 -10.83
C PHE A 27 -1.66 0.95 -11.14
N ALA A 28 -1.66 2.05 -10.39
CA ALA A 28 -2.51 3.22 -10.61
C ALA A 28 -2.35 3.78 -12.03
N ASP A 29 -1.11 4.00 -12.48
CA ASP A 29 -0.82 4.52 -13.82
C ASP A 29 -1.40 3.63 -14.91
N ARG A 30 -1.23 2.31 -14.77
CA ARG A 30 -1.74 1.33 -15.75
C ARG A 30 -3.26 1.26 -15.73
N TYR A 31 -3.86 1.32 -14.55
CA TYR A 31 -5.31 1.35 -14.38
C TYR A 31 -5.92 2.60 -15.01
N LEU A 32 -5.34 3.78 -14.76
CA LEU A 32 -5.77 5.06 -15.34
C LEU A 32 -5.60 5.07 -16.86
N ALA A 33 -4.46 4.59 -17.38
CA ALA A 33 -4.22 4.51 -18.82
C ALA A 33 -5.25 3.62 -19.53
N ALA A 34 -5.58 2.45 -18.95
CA ALA A 34 -6.61 1.57 -19.49
C ALA A 34 -7.98 2.25 -19.49
N ARG A 35 -8.35 2.89 -18.37
CA ARG A 35 -9.61 3.63 -18.25
C ARG A 35 -9.72 4.79 -19.24
N ASN A 36 -8.67 5.57 -19.41
CA ASN A 36 -8.62 6.69 -20.37
C ASN A 36 -8.72 6.19 -21.82
N ALA A 37 -8.24 4.98 -22.09
CA ALA A 37 -8.41 4.31 -23.38
C ALA A 37 -9.79 3.62 -23.53
N HIS A 38 -10.68 3.74 -22.54
CA HIS A 38 -11.97 3.03 -22.46
C HIS A 38 -11.81 1.51 -22.59
N LYS A 39 -10.75 0.95 -22.02
CA LYS A 39 -10.40 -0.48 -22.05
C LYS A 39 -10.30 -1.05 -20.63
N GLY A 40 -10.50 -2.36 -20.52
CA GLY A 40 -10.19 -3.10 -19.30
C GLY A 40 -8.67 -3.20 -19.06
N VAL A 41 -8.27 -3.34 -17.79
CA VAL A 41 -6.87 -3.60 -17.45
C VAL A 41 -6.51 -5.03 -17.85
N ASP A 42 -5.47 -5.17 -18.65
CA ASP A 42 -4.90 -6.47 -19.01
C ASP A 42 -4.00 -6.99 -17.88
N TYR A 43 -4.65 -7.59 -16.87
CA TYR A 43 -3.99 -8.17 -15.70
C TYR A 43 -3.00 -9.27 -16.05
N GLN A 44 -3.27 -10.03 -17.11
CA GLN A 44 -2.41 -11.13 -17.53
C GLN A 44 -1.09 -10.57 -18.03
N ARG A 45 -1.13 -9.58 -18.92
CA ARG A 45 0.08 -8.88 -19.36
C ARG A 45 0.76 -8.14 -18.22
N LEU A 46 0.01 -7.46 -17.35
CA LEU A 46 0.55 -6.71 -16.22
C LEU A 46 1.34 -7.60 -15.24
N SER A 47 0.81 -8.79 -14.93
CA SER A 47 1.43 -9.79 -14.05
C SER A 47 2.78 -10.32 -14.57
N THR A 48 3.04 -10.22 -15.87
CA THR A 48 4.31 -10.67 -16.48
C THR A 48 5.38 -9.59 -16.51
N THR A 49 5.05 -8.35 -16.16
CA THR A 49 6.00 -7.24 -16.17
C THR A 49 7.07 -7.38 -15.09
N LYS A 50 8.21 -6.69 -15.28
CA LYS A 50 9.31 -6.69 -14.31
C LYS A 50 8.95 -6.13 -12.93
N TYR A 51 7.83 -5.40 -12.81
CA TYR A 51 7.36 -4.78 -11.58
C TYR A 51 6.55 -5.78 -10.74
N PHE A 52 5.70 -6.57 -11.38
CA PHE A 52 4.82 -7.53 -10.70
C PHE A 52 5.33 -8.98 -10.80
N LYS A 53 6.66 -9.19 -10.66
CA LYS A 53 7.29 -10.52 -10.79
C LYS A 53 6.66 -11.57 -9.90
N ASP A 54 6.26 -11.19 -8.69
CA ASP A 54 5.66 -12.10 -7.71
C ASP A 54 4.25 -12.54 -8.13
N PHE A 55 3.59 -11.80 -9.03
CA PHE A 55 2.27 -12.12 -9.58
C PHE A 55 2.32 -12.93 -10.88
N LYS A 56 3.50 -13.29 -11.39
CA LYS A 56 3.63 -14.01 -12.66
C LYS A 56 2.86 -15.34 -12.61
N GLY A 57 1.89 -15.51 -13.52
CA GLY A 57 1.00 -16.69 -13.55
C GLY A 57 -0.20 -16.61 -12.60
N HIS A 58 -0.31 -15.52 -11.83
CA HIS A 58 -1.34 -15.27 -10.82
C HIS A 58 -2.02 -13.92 -11.08
N ALA A 59 -2.50 -13.71 -12.31
CA ALA A 59 -3.15 -12.46 -12.71
C ALA A 59 -4.42 -12.15 -11.90
N GLU A 60 -5.13 -13.18 -11.43
CA GLU A 60 -6.32 -13.01 -10.59
C GLU A 60 -5.99 -12.42 -9.21
N GLU A 61 -4.83 -12.73 -8.64
CA GLU A 61 -4.36 -12.11 -7.39
C GLU A 61 -4.10 -10.61 -7.58
N LEU A 62 -3.58 -10.23 -8.76
CA LEU A 62 -3.37 -8.82 -9.10
C LEU A 62 -4.70 -8.10 -9.33
N ARG A 63 -5.68 -8.77 -9.95
CA ARG A 63 -7.05 -8.26 -10.10
C ARG A 63 -7.74 -8.10 -8.74
N ALA A 64 -7.52 -9.01 -7.80
CA ALA A 64 -8.06 -8.93 -6.44
C ALA A 64 -7.57 -7.70 -5.67
N LYS A 65 -6.48 -7.06 -6.11
CA LYS A 65 -5.96 -5.79 -5.56
C LYS A 65 -6.61 -4.53 -6.14
N GLU A 66 -7.41 -4.66 -7.20
CA GLU A 66 -8.11 -3.53 -7.82
C GLU A 66 -9.05 -2.77 -6.85
N PRO A 67 -9.82 -3.42 -5.96
CA PRO A 67 -10.65 -2.70 -4.98
C PRO A 67 -9.84 -1.83 -4.02
N GLU A 68 -8.71 -2.35 -3.53
CA GLU A 68 -7.77 -1.62 -2.67
C GLU A 68 -7.20 -0.39 -3.40
N LEU A 69 -6.77 -0.57 -4.65
CA LEU A 69 -6.32 0.52 -5.52
C LEU A 69 -7.41 1.60 -5.71
N LYS A 70 -8.66 1.19 -5.98
CA LYS A 70 -9.79 2.13 -6.16
C LYS A 70 -10.06 2.97 -4.92
N VAL A 71 -9.94 2.39 -3.73
CA VAL A 71 -10.10 3.13 -2.46
C VAL A 71 -9.00 4.19 -2.34
N LEU A 72 -7.75 3.83 -2.60
CA LEU A 72 -6.62 4.77 -2.57
C LEU A 72 -6.81 5.93 -3.55
N LEU A 73 -7.21 5.63 -4.80
CA LEU A 73 -7.45 6.66 -5.82
C LEU A 73 -8.60 7.61 -5.45
N LYS A 74 -9.67 7.10 -4.84
CA LYS A 74 -10.78 7.95 -4.36
C LYS A 74 -10.34 8.87 -3.23
N LYS A 75 -9.53 8.35 -2.29
CA LYS A 75 -8.99 9.14 -1.19
C LYS A 75 -8.06 10.24 -1.70
N ALA A 76 -7.13 9.89 -2.61
CA ALA A 76 -6.23 10.84 -3.25
C ALA A 76 -7.00 11.92 -4.06
N LEU A 77 -8.07 11.55 -4.75
CA LEU A 77 -8.93 12.51 -5.45
C LEU A 77 -9.64 13.47 -4.48
N ALA A 78 -10.10 12.99 -3.33
CA ALA A 78 -10.70 13.84 -2.31
C ALA A 78 -9.68 14.83 -1.74
N GLU A 79 -8.48 14.34 -1.39
CA GLU A 79 -7.36 15.16 -0.92
C GLU A 79 -6.95 16.22 -1.95
N GLN A 80 -6.83 15.85 -3.23
CA GLN A 80 -6.54 16.81 -4.30
C GLN A 80 -7.63 17.89 -4.42
N ARG A 81 -8.91 17.52 -4.31
CA ARG A 81 -10.01 18.49 -4.35
C ARG A 81 -9.99 19.46 -3.17
N GLU A 82 -9.56 19.02 -2.00
CA GLU A 82 -9.38 19.92 -0.87
C GLU A 82 -8.27 20.94 -1.15
N ILE A 83 -7.16 20.48 -1.74
CA ILE A 83 -6.06 21.36 -2.17
C ILE A 83 -6.55 22.35 -3.23
N ASP A 84 -7.22 21.87 -4.28
CA ASP A 84 -7.71 22.68 -5.40
C ASP A 84 -8.79 23.69 -4.97
N ALA A 85 -9.61 23.34 -3.97
CA ALA A 85 -10.58 24.25 -3.34
C ALA A 85 -9.90 25.34 -2.50
N GLY A 86 -8.57 25.37 -2.44
CA GLY A 86 -7.81 26.34 -1.68
C GLY A 86 -7.98 26.17 -0.18
N LYS A 87 -8.28 24.95 0.30
CA LYS A 87 -8.31 24.67 1.74
C LYS A 87 -6.94 25.08 2.28
N PRO A 88 -6.87 26.07 3.19
CA PRO A 88 -5.58 26.49 3.73
C PRO A 88 -4.93 25.26 4.37
N MET A 89 -3.63 25.06 4.11
CA MET A 89 -2.86 24.09 4.88
C MET A 89 -3.18 24.29 6.35
N LYS A 90 -3.42 23.18 7.08
CA LYS A 90 -3.56 23.21 8.53
C LYS A 90 -2.43 24.10 9.07
N ASN A 91 -2.79 25.08 9.90
CA ASN A 91 -1.79 25.87 10.58
C ASN A 91 -0.92 24.93 11.45
N ILE A 92 0.27 25.40 11.79
CA ILE A 92 1.26 24.60 12.54
C ILE A 92 0.64 24.01 13.81
N GLU A 93 -0.19 24.78 14.51
CA GLU A 93 -0.91 24.37 15.71
C GLU A 93 -1.87 23.19 15.47
N ALA A 94 -2.68 23.20 14.40
CA ALA A 94 -3.56 22.07 14.08
C ALA A 94 -2.79 20.82 13.65
N LEU A 95 -1.60 20.97 13.06
CA LEU A 95 -0.72 19.84 12.77
C LEU A 95 -0.08 19.28 14.04
N GLU A 96 0.36 20.14 14.96
CA GLU A 96 0.90 19.73 16.26
C GLU A 96 -0.14 18.98 17.11
N GLU A 97 -1.38 19.45 17.14
CA GLU A 97 -2.47 18.73 17.82
C GLU A 97 -2.76 17.36 17.20
N GLU A 98 -2.73 17.25 15.88
CA GLU A 98 -2.94 15.97 15.19
C GLU A 98 -1.79 15.00 15.45
N VAL A 99 -0.53 15.48 15.38
CA VAL A 99 0.66 14.69 15.70
C VAL A 99 0.60 14.22 17.16
N ALA A 100 0.24 15.09 18.11
CA ALA A 100 0.13 14.72 19.51
C ALA A 100 -0.94 13.63 19.75
N ARG A 101 -2.10 13.72 19.09
CA ARG A 101 -3.13 12.67 19.17
C ARG A 101 -2.65 11.35 18.58
N LEU A 102 -1.98 11.39 17.42
CA LEU A 102 -1.44 10.19 16.76
C LEU A 102 -0.35 9.52 17.62
N ASP A 103 0.48 10.31 18.31
CA ASP A 103 1.52 9.81 19.21
C ASP A 103 0.94 9.07 20.43
N VAL A 104 -0.15 9.59 21.00
CA VAL A 104 -0.87 8.92 22.10
C VAL A 104 -1.45 7.59 21.61
N GLN A 105 -2.14 7.61 20.47
CA GLN A 105 -2.72 6.39 19.89
C GLN A 105 -1.66 5.33 19.59
N HIS A 106 -0.50 5.73 19.03
CA HIS A 106 0.59 4.80 18.75
C HIS A 106 1.14 4.15 20.02
N LYS A 107 1.28 4.91 21.11
CA LYS A 107 1.73 4.36 22.41
C LYS A 107 0.74 3.35 22.97
N GLU A 108 -0.56 3.64 22.87
CA GLU A 108 -1.63 2.72 23.28
C GLU A 108 -1.61 1.43 22.46
N ASP A 109 -1.49 1.54 21.13
CA ASP A 109 -1.43 0.38 20.23
C ASP A 109 -0.19 -0.47 20.52
N VAL A 110 0.98 0.14 20.74
CA VAL A 110 2.21 -0.57 21.14
C VAL A 110 2.05 -1.27 22.48
N ALA A 111 1.41 -0.63 23.47
CA ALA A 111 1.15 -1.24 24.77
C ALA A 111 0.21 -2.44 24.64
N LYS A 112 -0.86 -2.29 23.86
CA LYS A 112 -1.82 -3.37 23.59
C LYS A 112 -1.17 -4.56 22.86
N CYS A 113 -0.33 -4.30 21.87
CA CYS A 113 0.44 -5.36 21.20
C CYS A 113 1.36 -6.11 22.16
N LYS A 114 2.07 -5.39 23.05
CA LYS A 114 2.93 -6.01 24.07
C LYS A 114 2.15 -6.87 25.06
N GLN A 115 0.97 -6.41 25.50
CA GLN A 115 0.12 -7.17 26.41
C GLN A 115 -0.34 -8.48 25.78
N LEU A 116 -0.81 -8.44 24.52
CA LEU A 116 -1.21 -9.63 23.77
C LEU A 116 -0.04 -10.61 23.55
N GLU A 117 1.19 -10.13 23.43
CA GLU A 117 2.39 -10.98 23.30
C GLU A 117 2.75 -11.72 24.61
N VAL A 118 2.41 -11.13 25.77
CA VAL A 118 2.61 -11.75 27.08
C VAL A 118 1.52 -12.78 27.38
N ASP A 119 0.27 -12.50 27.02
CA ASP A 119 -0.88 -13.39 27.28
C ASP A 119 -0.90 -14.66 26.40
N ILE A 120 -0.01 -14.75 25.39
CA ILE A 120 0.14 -15.91 24.48
C ILE A 120 1.20 -16.92 24.98
N LYS A 121 1.91 -16.66 26.11
CA LYS A 121 2.87 -17.59 26.73
C LYS A 121 2.26 -18.45 27.82
#